data_AF-A0A1C5R7F6-F1
#
_entry.id   AF-A0A1C5R7F6-F1
#
_cell.length_a   1.000
_cell.length_b   1.000
_cell.length_c   1.000
_cell.angle_alpha   90.00
_cell.angle_beta   90.00
_cell.angle_gamma   90.00
#
_symmetry.space_group_name_H-M   'P 1'
#
loop_
_entity.id
_entity.type
_entity.pdbx_description
1 polymer ?
#
loop_
_entity_poly.entity_id
_entity_poly.type
_entity_poly.pdbx_seq_one_letter_code
_entity_poly.pdbx_strand_id
1 'polypeptide(L)'
;MLMKNFLYLTRVMAKDTEMTMPDTGEKAKAYKTLGSLAMFCIMVPCCLVVGFIVYIMTEALIEAGGMTEGVELIIQLMSVFGMIFSVMVLFNVLFFSSDLDHLLPLPVKPGEIVAAKFVNAYIAESVMECMVLFSGFVGYFIAAGFKPVSALTALVGVAMLPILPLVYCGIFALLCMAFLSRIKLFRNVDAMTGLVTVIFLGLFLLSFIQMDSININNYIDGLMNHNNMFTAIMGKIFFTVPVFLKALETNNIAYFLLFILLNAVMAGLLFFLGSKLYLRGVYLVSSVGKAEKKEDVVSDAAYAKKSIRKAYFLKECKILYRTPAYRKYCVMVNIIWPVLAVALFVLPATKNFMTSFEKLLSKGFVASDLIVLLLVLIISFFATAMNSIASTSFTREGDHFSFIKYAPVSYRTQIGIKAGVSLVYSGITVAVTIIVLCICMHINVPSVIYFIVIGFLSVVCCTYIGLWLDATHPKLNWEDEYGALRGNLNAFFNMAIAILVSMILCGVGFCLFKFTKMDSFMIFAIYLVILGLVTYRIRRSAIIYIKKSISNDLYV
;
A
#
# COMPACT_ATOMS: atom_id res chain seq x y z
N MET A 1 -2.32 -32.64 -20.33
CA MET A 1 -1.50 -31.62 -21.02
C MET A 1 -1.86 -30.21 -20.54
N LEU A 2 -3.16 -29.82 -20.52
CA LEU A 2 -3.69 -28.52 -20.03
C LEU A 2 -3.14 -28.05 -18.66
N MET A 3 -3.12 -28.89 -17.62
CA MET A 3 -2.58 -28.49 -16.31
C MET A 3 -1.05 -28.33 -16.27
N LYS A 4 -0.29 -29.05 -17.11
CA LYS A 4 1.18 -29.01 -17.07
C LYS A 4 1.71 -27.67 -17.58
N ASN A 5 1.13 -27.16 -18.68
CA ASN A 5 1.52 -25.86 -19.23
C ASN A 5 1.16 -24.72 -18.28
N PHE A 6 -0.05 -24.74 -17.71
CA PHE A 6 -0.47 -23.79 -16.69
C PHE A 6 0.47 -23.77 -15.48
N LEU A 7 0.75 -24.94 -14.87
CA LEU A 7 1.65 -25.03 -13.71
C LEU A 7 3.07 -24.56 -14.03
N TYR A 8 3.57 -24.86 -15.23
CA TYR A 8 4.89 -24.41 -15.67
C TYR A 8 4.92 -22.89 -15.85
N LEU A 9 3.92 -22.31 -16.54
CA LEU A 9 3.79 -20.87 -16.72
C LEU A 9 3.68 -20.14 -15.39
N THR A 10 2.82 -20.61 -14.48
CA THR A 10 2.69 -20.01 -13.13
C THR A 10 4.01 -20.03 -12.39
N ARG A 11 4.76 -21.15 -12.43
CA ARG A 11 6.07 -21.27 -11.76
C ARG A 11 7.13 -20.36 -12.38
N VAL A 12 7.14 -20.19 -13.71
CA VAL A 12 8.07 -19.28 -14.39
C VAL A 12 7.76 -17.84 -13.97
N MET A 13 6.53 -17.38 -14.18
CA MET A 13 6.10 -16.03 -13.83
C MET A 13 6.20 -15.71 -12.32
N ALA A 14 6.04 -16.70 -11.44
CA ALA A 14 6.21 -16.51 -10.01
C ALA A 14 7.66 -16.14 -9.63
N LYS A 15 8.66 -16.54 -10.43
CA LYS A 15 10.06 -16.17 -10.18
C LYS A 15 10.33 -14.69 -10.46
N ASP A 16 9.59 -14.09 -11.38
CA ASP A 16 9.77 -12.68 -11.78
C ASP A 16 8.92 -11.73 -10.92
N THR A 17 7.90 -12.25 -10.25
CA THR A 17 6.98 -11.46 -9.41
C THR A 17 7.64 -11.00 -8.10
N GLU A 18 8.40 -11.87 -7.44
CA GLU A 18 9.03 -11.60 -6.13
C GLU A 18 10.50 -11.23 -6.26
N MET A 19 10.96 -10.27 -5.44
CA MET A 19 12.38 -9.94 -5.35
C MET A 19 13.16 -11.16 -4.83
N THR A 20 14.09 -11.68 -5.64
CA THR A 20 14.90 -12.85 -5.25
C THR A 20 15.69 -12.52 -3.98
N MET A 21 15.39 -13.25 -2.90
CA MET A 21 16.14 -13.11 -1.66
C MET A 21 17.56 -13.67 -1.84
N PRO A 22 18.59 -13.06 -1.22
CA PRO A 22 19.92 -13.64 -1.22
C PRO A 22 19.93 -14.98 -0.45
N ASP A 23 20.35 -16.06 -1.12
CA ASP A 23 20.26 -17.43 -0.59
C ASP A 23 21.34 -17.76 0.46
N THR A 24 22.54 -17.18 0.37
CA THR A 24 23.68 -17.48 1.26
C THR A 24 24.51 -16.23 1.63
N GLY A 25 24.98 -16.17 2.88
CA GLY A 25 25.92 -15.14 3.37
C GLY A 25 25.34 -14.21 4.46
N GLU A 26 26.11 -13.18 4.84
CA GLU A 26 25.68 -12.17 5.83
C GLU A 26 24.46 -11.36 5.36
N LYS A 27 24.36 -11.09 4.04
CA LYS A 27 23.19 -10.44 3.44
C LYS A 27 21.91 -11.26 3.64
N ALA A 28 21.97 -12.58 3.48
CA ALA A 28 20.83 -13.48 3.72
C ALA A 28 20.36 -13.45 5.17
N LYS A 29 21.29 -13.43 6.14
CA LYS A 29 20.96 -13.30 7.56
C LYS A 29 20.29 -11.96 7.87
N ALA A 30 20.81 -10.86 7.31
CA ALA A 30 20.24 -9.52 7.47
C ALA A 30 18.81 -9.42 6.88
N TYR A 31 18.57 -10.03 5.72
CA TYR A 31 17.23 -10.07 5.12
C TYR A 31 16.25 -10.92 5.94
N LYS A 32 16.70 -12.06 6.49
CA LYS A 32 15.88 -12.88 7.40
C LYS A 32 15.53 -12.13 8.69
N THR A 33 16.50 -11.42 9.29
CA THR A 33 16.22 -10.64 10.51
C THR A 33 15.30 -9.46 10.23
N LEU A 34 15.50 -8.72 9.12
CA LEU A 34 14.60 -7.66 8.68
C LEU A 34 13.19 -8.18 8.37
N GLY A 35 13.09 -9.35 7.72
CA GLY A 35 11.83 -10.06 7.47
C GLY A 35 11.09 -10.40 8.75
N SER A 36 11.77 -11.01 9.72
CA SER A 36 11.17 -11.30 11.03
C SER A 36 10.76 -10.04 11.76
N LEU A 37 11.59 -8.98 11.72
CA LEU A 37 11.30 -7.71 12.38
C LEU A 37 10.05 -7.05 11.78
N ALA A 38 9.93 -7.04 10.45
CA ALA A 38 8.77 -6.49 9.77
C ALA A 38 7.49 -7.29 10.08
N MET A 39 7.58 -8.62 10.17
CA MET A 39 6.46 -9.45 10.62
C MET A 39 6.02 -9.08 12.05
N PHE A 40 6.95 -8.99 13.01
CA PHE A 40 6.65 -8.71 14.41
C PHE A 40 6.23 -7.25 14.67
N CYS A 41 6.78 -6.27 13.95
CA CYS A 41 6.51 -4.85 14.21
C CYS A 41 5.34 -4.27 13.41
N ILE A 42 5.00 -4.85 12.25
CA ILE A 42 3.89 -4.37 11.41
C ILE A 42 2.74 -5.37 11.42
N MET A 43 3.02 -6.59 10.94
CA MET A 43 1.96 -7.54 10.60
C MET A 43 1.24 -8.03 11.85
N VAL A 44 1.97 -8.43 12.89
CA VAL A 44 1.38 -8.94 14.13
C VAL A 44 0.52 -7.87 14.83
N PRO A 45 1.00 -6.63 15.10
CA PRO A 45 0.17 -5.60 15.71
C PRO A 45 -1.05 -5.23 14.87
N CYS A 46 -0.89 -5.11 13.55
CA CYS A 46 -2.02 -4.85 12.65
C CYS A 46 -3.08 -5.95 12.74
N CYS A 47 -2.65 -7.21 12.68
CA CYS A 47 -3.53 -8.36 12.85
C CYS A 47 -4.24 -8.30 14.21
N LEU A 48 -3.51 -8.11 15.31
CA LEU A 48 -4.08 -8.06 16.65
C LEU A 48 -5.14 -6.96 16.81
N VAL A 49 -4.87 -5.76 16.28
CA VAL A 49 -5.83 -4.64 16.32
C VAL A 49 -7.09 -4.99 15.54
N VAL A 50 -6.96 -5.54 14.34
CA VAL A 50 -8.14 -5.94 13.55
C VAL A 50 -8.92 -7.03 14.29
N GLY A 51 -8.25 -8.08 14.78
CA GLY A 51 -8.89 -9.16 15.53
C GLY A 51 -9.61 -8.65 16.78
N PHE A 52 -9.02 -7.70 17.50
CA PHE A 52 -9.62 -7.06 18.67
C PHE A 52 -10.85 -6.21 18.32
N ILE A 53 -10.80 -5.46 17.22
CA ILE A 53 -11.96 -4.71 16.71
C ILE A 53 -13.10 -5.68 16.40
N VAL A 54 -12.82 -6.79 15.71
CA VAL A 54 -13.84 -7.79 15.37
C VAL A 54 -14.45 -8.38 16.63
N TYR A 55 -13.62 -8.70 17.62
CA TYR A 55 -14.05 -9.23 18.91
C TYR A 55 -15.04 -8.27 19.60
N ILE A 56 -14.67 -7.00 19.80
CA ILE A 56 -15.54 -6.00 20.45
C ILE A 56 -16.84 -5.84 19.67
N MET A 57 -16.76 -5.72 18.34
CA MET A 57 -17.95 -5.57 17.52
C MET A 57 -18.86 -6.78 17.63
N THR A 58 -18.30 -7.99 17.58
CA THR A 58 -19.07 -9.23 17.65
C THR A 58 -19.75 -9.38 19.01
N GLU A 59 -19.07 -9.09 20.12
CA GLU A 59 -19.71 -9.11 21.44
C GLU A 59 -20.86 -8.11 21.55
N ALA A 60 -20.64 -6.87 21.13
CA ALA A 60 -21.67 -5.83 21.19
C ALA A 60 -22.90 -6.16 20.32
N LEU A 61 -22.70 -6.87 19.20
CA LEU A 61 -23.79 -7.30 18.31
C LEU A 61 -24.50 -8.56 18.83
N ILE A 62 -23.80 -9.47 19.51
CA ILE A 62 -24.42 -10.63 20.17
C ILE A 62 -25.41 -10.17 21.23
N GLU A 63 -25.06 -9.16 22.04
CA GLU A 63 -25.98 -8.56 23.02
C GLU A 63 -27.24 -7.99 22.37
N ALA A 64 -27.15 -7.59 21.11
CA ALA A 64 -28.22 -7.01 20.34
C ALA A 64 -28.97 -8.05 19.46
N GLY A 65 -28.54 -9.32 19.44
CA GLY A 65 -29.20 -10.41 18.70
C GLY A 65 -28.64 -10.69 17.29
N GLY A 66 -27.56 -10.01 16.87
CA GLY A 66 -26.84 -10.27 15.63
C GLY A 66 -25.52 -11.02 15.87
N MET A 67 -25.30 -12.17 15.23
CA MET A 67 -24.08 -12.95 15.46
C MET A 67 -22.92 -12.63 14.50
N THR A 68 -23.16 -12.29 13.23
CA THR A 68 -22.12 -12.26 12.18
C THR A 68 -21.81 -10.89 11.58
N GLU A 69 -22.58 -9.86 11.94
CA GLU A 69 -22.54 -8.55 11.25
C GLU A 69 -21.20 -7.81 11.43
N GLY A 70 -20.50 -8.03 12.54
CA GLY A 70 -19.17 -7.44 12.78
C GLY A 70 -18.10 -7.98 11.82
N VAL A 71 -18.18 -9.27 11.50
CA VAL A 71 -17.29 -9.93 10.53
C VAL A 71 -17.68 -9.55 9.10
N GLU A 72 -18.98 -9.42 8.83
CA GLU A 72 -19.50 -9.00 7.54
C GLU A 72 -18.93 -7.66 7.08
N LEU A 73 -18.94 -6.65 7.96
CA LEU A 73 -18.42 -5.31 7.65
C LEU A 73 -16.96 -5.39 7.20
N ILE A 74 -16.14 -6.15 7.93
CA ILE A 74 -14.70 -6.25 7.64
C ILE A 74 -14.45 -6.98 6.33
N ILE A 75 -15.16 -8.08 6.08
CA ILE A 75 -15.07 -8.80 4.80
C ILE A 75 -15.47 -7.88 3.63
N GLN A 76 -16.55 -7.12 3.77
CA GLN A 76 -17.00 -6.19 2.73
C GLN A 76 -16.00 -5.07 2.49
N LEU A 77 -15.45 -4.49 3.57
CA LEU A 77 -14.43 -3.45 3.50
C LEU A 77 -13.15 -3.96 2.81
N MET A 78 -12.67 -5.15 3.20
CA MET A 78 -11.53 -5.81 2.57
C MET A 78 -11.81 -6.10 1.09
N SER A 79 -13.01 -6.59 0.75
CA SER A 79 -13.41 -6.87 -0.64
C SER A 79 -13.40 -5.62 -1.52
N VAL A 80 -13.84 -4.47 -0.99
CA VAL A 80 -13.81 -3.19 -1.70
C VAL A 80 -12.37 -2.71 -1.91
N PHE A 81 -11.54 -2.74 -0.86
CA PHE A 81 -10.12 -2.37 -0.99
C PHE A 81 -9.39 -3.31 -1.94
N GLY A 82 -9.61 -4.62 -1.81
CA GLY A 82 -9.08 -5.65 -2.68
C GLY A 82 -9.46 -5.39 -4.14
N MET A 83 -10.71 -5.03 -4.43
CA MET A 83 -11.14 -4.65 -5.78
C MET A 83 -10.42 -3.40 -6.29
N ILE A 84 -10.37 -2.33 -5.50
CA ILE A 84 -9.72 -1.06 -5.88
C ILE A 84 -8.25 -1.27 -6.28
N PHE A 85 -7.49 -2.01 -5.47
CA PHE A 85 -6.08 -2.28 -5.76
C PHE A 85 -5.93 -3.28 -6.92
N SER A 86 -6.75 -4.34 -6.94
CA SER A 86 -6.65 -5.42 -7.93
C SER A 86 -7.02 -5.01 -9.36
N VAL A 87 -7.96 -4.07 -9.55
CA VAL A 87 -8.27 -3.54 -10.89
C VAL A 87 -6.99 -3.03 -11.53
N MET A 88 -6.21 -2.23 -10.82
CA MET A 88 -5.01 -1.63 -11.38
C MET A 88 -3.96 -2.69 -11.73
N VAL A 89 -3.72 -3.67 -10.85
CA VAL A 89 -2.69 -4.67 -11.14
C VAL A 89 -3.10 -5.62 -12.25
N LEU A 90 -4.37 -6.04 -12.31
CA LEU A 90 -4.81 -6.97 -13.37
C LEU A 90 -4.78 -6.33 -14.74
N PHE A 91 -5.09 -5.04 -14.87
CA PHE A 91 -4.93 -4.34 -16.15
C PHE A 91 -3.47 -4.33 -16.62
N ASN A 92 -2.52 -4.02 -15.73
CA ASN A 92 -1.09 -3.96 -16.08
C ASN A 92 -0.53 -5.34 -16.39
N VAL A 93 -0.73 -6.31 -15.49
CA VAL A 93 -0.21 -7.67 -15.66
C VAL A 93 -0.79 -8.35 -16.90
N LEU A 94 -2.08 -8.17 -17.21
CA LEU A 94 -2.69 -8.85 -18.36
C LEU A 94 -2.34 -8.21 -19.71
N PHE A 95 -2.26 -6.89 -19.81
CA PHE A 95 -2.20 -6.19 -21.11
C PHE A 95 -0.95 -5.34 -21.34
N PHE A 96 -0.17 -5.00 -20.30
CA PHE A 96 0.95 -4.06 -20.41
C PHE A 96 2.29 -4.60 -19.89
N SER A 97 2.35 -5.86 -19.43
CA SER A 97 3.61 -6.53 -19.07
C SER A 97 4.52 -6.72 -20.30
N SER A 98 5.82 -6.52 -20.14
CA SER A 98 6.82 -6.78 -21.20
C SER A 98 6.82 -8.23 -21.72
N ASP A 99 6.49 -9.20 -20.86
CA ASP A 99 6.48 -10.62 -21.20
C ASP A 99 5.44 -11.03 -22.21
N LEU A 100 4.47 -10.16 -22.46
CA LEU A 100 3.42 -10.43 -23.43
C LEU A 100 4.01 -10.72 -24.82
N ASP A 101 5.06 -10.02 -25.22
CA ASP A 101 5.72 -10.19 -26.52
C ASP A 101 6.42 -11.56 -26.64
N HIS A 102 6.86 -12.13 -25.52
CA HIS A 102 7.49 -13.46 -25.46
C HIS A 102 6.47 -14.60 -25.30
N LEU A 103 5.33 -14.33 -24.67
CA LEU A 103 4.29 -15.33 -24.39
C LEU A 103 3.33 -15.53 -25.57
N LEU A 104 3.04 -14.48 -26.34
CA LEU A 104 2.12 -14.55 -27.48
C LEU A 104 2.55 -15.51 -28.60
N PRO A 105 3.86 -15.64 -28.95
CA PRO A 105 4.31 -16.58 -29.97
C PRO A 105 4.28 -18.06 -29.53
N LEU A 106 4.18 -18.33 -28.22
CA LEU A 106 4.20 -19.71 -27.71
C LEU A 106 2.89 -20.43 -28.06
N PRO A 107 2.93 -21.75 -28.34
CA PRO A 107 1.75 -22.55 -28.65
C PRO A 107 0.96 -22.92 -27.38
N VAL A 108 0.62 -21.93 -26.55
CA VAL A 108 -0.16 -22.05 -25.32
C VAL A 108 -1.54 -21.44 -25.50
N LYS A 109 -2.56 -21.97 -24.81
CA LYS A 109 -3.92 -21.44 -24.97
C LYS A 109 -4.03 -20.07 -24.29
N PRO A 110 -4.76 -19.09 -24.86
CA PRO A 110 -4.93 -17.76 -24.25
C PRO A 110 -5.50 -17.81 -22.83
N GLY A 111 -6.44 -18.73 -22.58
CA GLY A 111 -6.99 -18.94 -21.23
C GLY A 111 -5.94 -19.41 -20.22
N GLU A 112 -4.95 -20.20 -20.64
CA GLU A 112 -3.86 -20.68 -19.76
C GLU A 112 -2.94 -19.51 -19.36
N ILE A 113 -2.66 -18.58 -20.28
CA ILE A 113 -1.91 -17.35 -19.99
C ILE A 113 -2.66 -16.49 -18.97
N VAL A 114 -3.96 -16.24 -19.20
CA VAL A 114 -4.80 -15.44 -18.29
C VAL A 114 -4.86 -16.09 -16.91
N ALA A 115 -5.06 -17.40 -16.84
CA ALA A 115 -5.09 -18.11 -15.57
C ALA A 115 -3.75 -18.02 -14.83
N ALA A 116 -2.62 -18.22 -15.52
CA ALA A 116 -1.29 -18.18 -14.89
C ALA A 116 -1.01 -16.78 -14.32
N LYS A 117 -1.28 -15.74 -15.10
CA LYS A 117 -1.15 -14.34 -14.68
C LYS A 117 -2.09 -13.97 -13.53
N PHE A 118 -3.34 -14.45 -13.59
CA PHE A 118 -4.32 -14.22 -12.54
C PHE A 118 -3.90 -14.86 -11.21
N VAL A 119 -3.43 -16.11 -11.23
CA VAL A 119 -3.00 -16.81 -10.01
C VAL A 119 -1.78 -16.14 -9.39
N ASN A 120 -0.81 -15.69 -10.18
CA ASN A 120 0.34 -14.96 -9.65
C ASN A 120 -0.06 -13.60 -9.08
N ALA A 121 -0.95 -12.87 -9.76
CA ALA A 121 -1.51 -11.63 -9.22
C ALA A 121 -2.29 -11.87 -7.92
N TYR A 122 -3.06 -12.96 -7.83
CA TYR A 122 -3.80 -13.38 -6.64
C TYR A 122 -2.88 -13.72 -5.49
N ILE A 123 -1.85 -14.55 -5.69
CA ILE A 123 -0.90 -14.89 -4.62
C ILE A 123 -0.27 -13.60 -4.10
N ALA A 124 0.22 -12.73 -4.98
CA ALA A 124 0.90 -11.51 -4.57
C ALA A 124 -0.01 -10.45 -3.91
N GLU A 125 -1.33 -10.41 -4.17
CA GLU A 125 -2.27 -9.48 -3.49
C GLU A 125 -2.82 -10.09 -2.20
N SER A 126 -3.09 -11.40 -2.20
CA SER A 126 -3.85 -12.05 -1.13
C SER A 126 -3.06 -12.29 0.16
N VAL A 127 -1.72 -12.26 0.17
CA VAL A 127 -0.94 -12.56 1.39
C VAL A 127 -1.33 -11.67 2.56
N MET A 128 -1.34 -10.35 2.37
CA MET A 128 -1.68 -9.43 3.46
C MET A 128 -3.16 -9.51 3.84
N GLU A 129 -4.05 -9.64 2.86
CA GLU A 129 -5.49 -9.77 3.08
C GLU A 129 -5.82 -11.05 3.86
N CYS A 130 -5.18 -12.18 3.53
CA CYS A 130 -5.34 -13.44 4.23
C CYS A 130 -4.94 -13.32 5.71
N MET A 131 -3.85 -12.62 6.03
CA MET A 131 -3.40 -12.44 7.41
C MET A 131 -4.41 -11.60 8.23
N VAL A 132 -4.95 -10.53 7.62
CA VAL A 132 -5.97 -9.68 8.25
C VAL A 132 -7.28 -10.43 8.46
N LEU A 133 -7.76 -11.16 7.44
CA LEU A 133 -8.97 -11.99 7.53
C LEU A 133 -8.82 -13.09 8.58
N PHE A 134 -7.66 -13.76 8.61
CA PHE A 134 -7.37 -14.79 9.60
C PHE A 134 -7.50 -14.24 11.02
N SER A 135 -6.91 -13.07 11.30
CA SER A 135 -7.04 -12.42 12.60
C SER A 135 -8.48 -12.01 12.91
N GLY A 136 -9.21 -11.54 11.89
CA GLY A 136 -10.64 -11.23 12.04
C GLY A 136 -11.47 -12.43 12.46
N PHE A 137 -11.23 -13.59 11.86
CA PHE A 137 -11.90 -14.83 12.25
C PHE A 137 -11.51 -15.32 13.64
N VAL A 138 -10.25 -15.15 14.05
CA VAL A 138 -9.83 -15.45 15.43
C VAL A 138 -10.62 -14.59 16.42
N GLY A 139 -10.73 -13.27 16.16
CA GLY A 139 -11.55 -12.37 16.99
C GLY A 139 -13.02 -12.79 17.07
N TYR A 140 -13.60 -13.23 15.94
CA TYR A 140 -14.96 -13.76 15.89
C TYR A 140 -15.15 -15.02 16.74
N PHE A 141 -14.27 -16.01 16.63
CA PHE A 141 -14.41 -17.27 17.38
C PHE A 141 -14.21 -17.10 18.89
N ILE A 142 -13.44 -16.09 19.31
CA ILE A 142 -13.29 -15.75 20.74
C ILE A 142 -14.63 -15.22 21.29
N ALA A 143 -15.36 -14.40 20.53
CA ALA A 143 -16.66 -13.86 20.95
C ALA A 143 -17.83 -14.84 20.78
N ALA A 144 -17.97 -15.46 19.61
CA ALA A 144 -19.13 -16.29 19.23
C ALA A 144 -19.00 -17.78 19.63
N GLY A 145 -17.83 -18.20 20.10
CA GLY A 145 -17.52 -19.58 20.45
C GLY A 145 -17.11 -20.45 19.26
N PHE A 146 -16.39 -21.53 19.55
CA PHE A 146 -15.80 -22.41 18.53
C PHE A 146 -16.79 -23.46 18.03
N LYS A 147 -17.01 -23.50 16.71
CA LYS A 147 -17.80 -24.55 16.04
C LYS A 147 -16.97 -25.19 14.90
N PRO A 148 -16.93 -26.53 14.77
CA PRO A 148 -16.01 -27.19 13.83
C PRO A 148 -16.23 -26.86 12.34
N VAL A 149 -17.49 -26.84 11.86
CA VAL A 149 -17.77 -26.53 10.45
C VAL A 149 -17.53 -25.05 10.20
N SER A 150 -17.91 -24.17 11.14
CA SER A 150 -17.60 -22.74 11.07
C SER A 150 -16.09 -22.49 11.00
N ALA A 151 -15.27 -23.17 11.81
CA ALA A 151 -13.80 -23.05 11.76
C ALA A 151 -13.21 -23.49 10.40
N LEU A 152 -13.70 -24.60 9.85
CA LEU A 152 -13.31 -25.05 8.51
C LEU A 152 -13.73 -24.04 7.43
N THR A 153 -14.95 -23.50 7.53
CA THR A 153 -15.43 -22.48 6.59
C THR A 153 -14.57 -21.23 6.65
N ALA A 154 -14.21 -20.75 7.85
CA ALA A 154 -13.34 -19.60 8.04
C ALA A 154 -11.96 -19.82 7.41
N LEU A 155 -11.34 -20.99 7.64
CA LEU A 155 -10.02 -21.31 7.08
C LEU A 155 -10.03 -21.30 5.54
N VAL A 156 -11.06 -21.88 4.93
CA VAL A 156 -11.24 -21.84 3.46
C VAL A 156 -11.60 -20.43 3.00
N GLY A 157 -12.39 -19.70 3.80
CA GLY A 157 -12.79 -18.32 3.57
C GLY A 157 -11.60 -17.38 3.48
N VAL A 158 -10.58 -17.53 4.33
CA VAL A 158 -9.34 -16.73 4.28
C VAL A 158 -8.74 -16.73 2.87
N ALA A 159 -8.68 -17.88 2.20
CA ALA A 159 -8.14 -17.99 0.86
C ALA A 159 -9.17 -17.61 -0.23
N MET A 160 -10.43 -18.00 -0.07
CA MET A 160 -11.44 -17.87 -1.15
C MET A 160 -12.11 -16.50 -1.21
N LEU A 161 -12.22 -15.76 -0.09
CA LEU A 161 -12.86 -14.44 -0.07
C LEU A 161 -12.18 -13.42 -1.01
N PRO A 162 -10.84 -13.32 -1.08
CA PRO A 162 -10.16 -12.42 -2.01
C PRO A 162 -10.38 -12.79 -3.49
N ILE A 163 -10.75 -14.03 -3.81
CA ILE A 163 -10.87 -14.49 -5.21
C ILE A 163 -11.96 -13.72 -5.95
N LEU A 164 -13.12 -13.50 -5.32
CA LEU A 164 -14.25 -12.86 -6.00
C LEU A 164 -13.95 -11.41 -6.42
N PRO A 165 -13.44 -10.51 -5.55
CA PRO A 165 -12.99 -9.18 -5.94
C PRO A 165 -12.00 -9.21 -7.11
N LEU A 166 -11.01 -10.10 -7.07
CA LEU A 166 -10.02 -10.24 -8.15
C LEU A 166 -10.65 -10.73 -9.46
N VAL A 167 -11.55 -11.71 -9.40
CA VAL A 167 -12.26 -12.21 -10.59
C VAL A 167 -13.07 -11.10 -11.25
N TYR A 168 -13.77 -10.26 -10.48
CA TYR A 168 -14.47 -9.10 -11.03
C TYR A 168 -13.54 -8.13 -11.74
N CYS A 169 -12.38 -7.85 -11.15
CA CYS A 169 -11.36 -7.02 -11.77
C CYS A 169 -10.85 -7.62 -13.09
N GLY A 170 -10.62 -8.94 -13.12
CA GLY A 170 -10.15 -9.64 -14.32
C GLY A 170 -11.20 -9.67 -15.43
N ILE A 171 -12.45 -9.97 -15.10
CA ILE A 171 -13.58 -9.94 -16.06
C ILE A 171 -13.75 -8.53 -16.59
N PHE A 172 -13.75 -7.53 -15.72
CA PHE A 172 -13.86 -6.12 -16.11
C PHE A 172 -12.72 -5.71 -17.04
N ALA A 173 -11.47 -6.08 -16.74
CA ALA A 173 -10.32 -5.79 -17.59
C ALA A 173 -10.45 -6.44 -18.98
N LEU A 174 -10.85 -7.72 -19.04
CA LEU A 174 -11.09 -8.42 -20.30
C LEU A 174 -12.18 -7.77 -21.14
N LEU A 175 -13.32 -7.42 -20.54
CA LEU A 175 -14.44 -6.77 -21.25
C LEU A 175 -14.06 -5.38 -21.76
N CYS A 176 -13.44 -4.56 -20.91
CA CYS A 176 -12.99 -3.21 -21.30
C CYS A 176 -12.00 -3.27 -22.46
N MET A 177 -11.00 -4.15 -22.40
CA MET A 177 -10.01 -4.22 -23.48
C MET A 177 -10.54 -4.86 -24.76
N ALA A 178 -11.43 -5.85 -24.67
CA ALA A 178 -11.98 -6.51 -25.84
C ALA A 178 -12.99 -5.65 -26.62
N PHE A 179 -13.75 -4.79 -25.94
CA PHE A 179 -14.85 -4.02 -26.56
C PHE A 179 -14.65 -2.50 -26.55
N LEU A 180 -14.08 -1.95 -25.47
CA LEU A 180 -14.04 -0.51 -25.21
C LEU A 180 -12.65 0.12 -25.45
N SER A 181 -11.65 -0.68 -25.81
CA SER A 181 -10.27 -0.21 -26.09
C SER A 181 -10.16 0.84 -27.21
N ARG A 182 -11.19 0.97 -28.06
CA ARG A 182 -11.28 2.07 -29.04
C ARG A 182 -11.56 3.45 -28.42
N ILE A 183 -12.09 3.49 -27.20
CA ILE A 183 -12.39 4.73 -26.48
C ILE A 183 -11.16 5.14 -25.65
N LYS A 184 -10.67 6.37 -25.81
CA LYS A 184 -9.46 6.88 -25.13
C LYS A 184 -9.51 6.74 -23.60
N LEU A 185 -10.70 6.84 -22.99
CA LEU A 185 -10.91 6.72 -21.54
C LEU A 185 -10.59 5.30 -21.04
N PHE A 186 -11.11 4.27 -21.71
CA PHE A 186 -10.92 2.86 -21.35
C PHE A 186 -9.53 2.32 -21.71
N ARG A 187 -8.80 3.04 -22.57
CA ARG A 187 -7.37 2.79 -22.82
C ARG A 187 -6.48 3.27 -21.67
N ASN A 188 -6.90 4.33 -20.97
CA ASN A 188 -6.16 4.80 -19.83
C ASN A 188 -6.57 4.01 -18.58
N VAL A 189 -5.77 2.99 -18.24
CA VAL A 189 -5.93 2.20 -17.01
C VAL A 189 -6.16 3.11 -15.81
N ASP A 190 -5.48 4.26 -15.78
CA ASP A 190 -5.61 5.21 -14.70
C ASP A 190 -7.00 5.84 -14.56
N ALA A 191 -7.64 6.15 -15.68
CA ALA A 191 -8.98 6.70 -15.68
C ALA A 191 -10.00 5.64 -15.27
N MET A 192 -9.77 4.38 -15.62
CA MET A 192 -10.59 3.24 -15.20
C MET A 192 -10.48 2.99 -13.70
N THR A 193 -9.26 2.90 -13.18
CA THR A 193 -9.04 2.76 -11.74
C THR A 193 -9.64 3.94 -10.99
N GLY A 194 -9.44 5.18 -11.48
CA GLY A 194 -10.03 6.38 -10.89
C GLY A 194 -11.56 6.38 -10.87
N LEU A 195 -12.20 5.88 -11.93
CA LEU A 195 -13.65 5.75 -11.99
C LEU A 195 -14.16 4.71 -10.98
N VAL A 196 -13.51 3.54 -10.90
CA VAL A 196 -13.84 2.51 -9.92
C VAL A 196 -13.65 3.05 -8.50
N THR A 197 -12.52 3.71 -8.20
CA THR A 197 -12.28 4.26 -6.86
C THR A 197 -13.27 5.35 -6.49
N VAL A 198 -13.65 6.25 -7.40
CA VAL A 198 -14.64 7.30 -7.13
C VAL A 198 -16.02 6.70 -6.86
N ILE A 199 -16.44 5.68 -7.63
CA ILE A 199 -17.72 5.00 -7.39
C ILE A 199 -17.72 4.33 -6.01
N PHE A 200 -16.69 3.54 -5.69
CA PHE A 200 -16.63 2.84 -4.40
C PHE A 200 -16.43 3.79 -3.21
N LEU A 201 -15.59 4.82 -3.33
CA LEU A 201 -15.42 5.84 -2.30
C LEU A 201 -16.71 6.66 -2.13
N GLY A 202 -17.41 6.95 -3.22
CA GLY A 202 -18.72 7.62 -3.17
C GLY A 202 -19.76 6.78 -2.44
N LEU A 203 -19.88 5.49 -2.77
CA LEU A 203 -20.75 4.54 -2.06
C LEU A 203 -20.37 4.41 -0.57
N PHE A 204 -19.06 4.34 -0.28
CA PHE A 204 -18.56 4.29 1.09
C PHE A 204 -18.92 5.56 1.87
N LEU A 205 -18.63 6.76 1.34
CA LEU A 205 -18.95 8.03 2.00
C LEU A 205 -20.45 8.25 2.17
N LEU A 206 -21.28 7.89 1.18
CA LEU A 206 -22.74 7.93 1.28
C LEU A 206 -23.27 7.09 2.45
N SER A 207 -22.55 6.03 2.80
CA SER A 207 -22.90 5.15 3.90
C SER A 207 -22.62 5.76 5.27
N PHE A 208 -21.64 6.68 5.37
CA PHE A 208 -21.37 7.43 6.60
C PHE A 208 -22.22 8.70 6.73
N ILE A 209 -22.64 9.30 5.62
CA ILE A 209 -23.46 10.54 5.62
C ILE A 209 -24.85 10.30 6.23
N GLN A 210 -25.37 9.08 6.17
CA GLN A 210 -26.66 8.72 6.77
C GLN A 210 -26.57 8.41 8.28
N MET A 211 -25.38 8.49 8.89
CA MET A 211 -25.19 8.25 10.31
C MET A 211 -25.18 9.59 11.07
N ASP A 212 -26.33 9.99 11.61
CA ASP A 212 -26.51 11.27 12.33
C ASP A 212 -25.57 11.42 13.55
N SER A 213 -25.06 10.30 14.09
CA SER A 213 -23.94 10.29 15.04
C SER A 213 -23.38 8.88 15.17
N ILE A 214 -22.05 8.73 15.24
CA ILE A 214 -21.40 7.46 15.61
C ILE A 214 -21.47 7.36 17.13
N ASN A 215 -22.64 6.97 17.63
CA ASN A 215 -22.77 6.35 18.93
C ASN A 215 -22.81 4.84 18.67
N ILE A 216 -22.04 4.05 19.42
CA ILE A 216 -21.93 2.59 19.20
C ILE A 216 -23.32 1.95 19.13
N ASN A 217 -24.25 2.44 19.95
CA ASN A 217 -25.65 1.98 19.98
C ASN A 217 -26.44 2.34 18.69
N ASN A 218 -26.27 3.54 18.13
CA ASN A 218 -26.90 3.92 16.85
C ASN A 218 -26.29 3.17 15.65
N TYR A 219 -25.00 2.82 15.74
CA TYR A 219 -24.31 2.02 14.72
C TYR A 219 -24.79 0.56 14.75
N ILE A 220 -25.00 0.01 15.96
CA ILE A 220 -25.59 -1.31 16.20
C ILE A 220 -27.05 -1.32 15.70
N ASP A 221 -27.86 -0.30 16.02
CA ASP A 221 -29.24 -0.21 15.54
C ASP A 221 -29.34 -0.09 14.00
N GLY A 222 -28.38 0.58 13.35
CA GLY A 222 -28.32 0.70 11.88
C GLY A 222 -27.89 -0.60 11.17
N LEU A 223 -27.01 -1.37 11.81
CA LEU A 223 -26.59 -2.70 11.34
C LEU A 223 -27.71 -3.73 11.50
N MET A 224 -28.32 -3.79 12.68
CA MET A 224 -29.39 -4.74 13.01
C MET A 224 -30.66 -4.57 12.16
N ASN A 225 -31.01 -3.32 11.80
CA ASN A 225 -32.17 -3.08 10.94
C ASN A 225 -31.89 -3.37 9.45
N HIS A 226 -30.68 -3.87 9.09
CA HIS A 226 -30.20 -4.03 7.72
C HIS A 226 -30.34 -2.75 6.86
N ASN A 227 -30.49 -1.59 7.49
CA ASN A 227 -30.78 -0.33 6.81
C ASN A 227 -29.50 0.38 6.36
N ASN A 228 -28.34 -0.19 6.67
CA ASN A 228 -27.07 0.22 6.10
C ASN A 228 -27.06 -0.09 4.60
N MET A 229 -27.33 0.95 3.80
CA MET A 229 -27.28 0.91 2.34
C MET A 229 -25.96 0.31 1.83
N PHE A 230 -24.84 0.52 2.54
CA PHE A 230 -23.56 -0.14 2.26
C PHE A 230 -23.68 -1.65 2.28
N THR A 231 -24.07 -2.22 3.43
CA THR A 231 -24.10 -3.66 3.67
C THR A 231 -25.09 -4.33 2.73
N ALA A 232 -26.23 -3.70 2.46
CA ALA A 232 -27.23 -4.19 1.51
C ALA A 232 -26.72 -4.19 0.05
N ILE A 233 -26.01 -3.16 -0.40
CA ILE A 233 -25.45 -3.10 -1.75
C ILE A 233 -24.25 -4.05 -1.87
N MET A 234 -23.34 -4.04 -0.89
CA MET A 234 -22.15 -4.88 -0.88
C MET A 234 -22.49 -6.35 -0.76
N GLY A 235 -23.49 -6.73 0.03
CA GLY A 235 -24.00 -8.11 0.09
C GLY A 235 -24.59 -8.59 -1.25
N LYS A 236 -25.09 -7.68 -2.09
CA LYS A 236 -25.55 -8.01 -3.45
C LYS A 236 -24.41 -8.09 -4.46
N ILE A 237 -23.44 -7.17 -4.39
CA ILE A 237 -22.25 -7.18 -5.27
C ILE A 237 -21.38 -8.40 -4.97
N PHE A 238 -21.11 -8.65 -3.69
CA PHE A 238 -20.33 -9.78 -3.20
C PHE A 238 -21.25 -10.88 -2.67
N PHE A 239 -22.05 -11.45 -3.58
CA PHE A 239 -23.07 -12.47 -3.25
C PHE A 239 -22.51 -13.74 -2.57
N THR A 240 -21.20 -14.00 -2.63
CA THR A 240 -20.55 -15.10 -1.91
C THR A 240 -20.44 -14.83 -0.41
N VAL A 241 -20.41 -13.56 0.02
CA VAL A 241 -20.23 -13.16 1.42
C VAL A 241 -21.46 -13.53 2.27
N PRO A 242 -22.72 -13.25 1.87
CA PRO A 242 -23.88 -13.73 2.62
C PRO A 242 -23.97 -15.26 2.74
N VAL A 243 -23.56 -16.00 1.69
CA VAL A 243 -23.53 -17.48 1.73
C VAL A 243 -22.46 -17.97 2.71
N PHE A 244 -21.31 -17.32 2.72
CA PHE A 244 -20.24 -17.59 3.67
C PHE A 244 -20.67 -17.32 5.13
N LEU A 245 -21.31 -16.18 5.39
CA LEU A 245 -21.78 -15.81 6.73
C LEU A 245 -22.87 -16.78 7.24
N LYS A 246 -23.80 -17.19 6.37
CA LYS A 246 -24.78 -18.25 6.72
C LYS A 246 -24.11 -19.57 7.08
N ALA A 247 -23.02 -19.95 6.40
CA ALA A 247 -22.26 -21.15 6.73
C ALA A 247 -21.58 -21.03 8.11
N LEU A 248 -21.06 -19.84 8.45
CA LEU A 248 -20.46 -19.55 9.77
C LEU A 248 -21.49 -19.61 10.89
N GLU A 249 -22.66 -19.00 10.71
CA GLU A 249 -23.71 -18.90 11.73
C GLU A 249 -24.37 -20.26 12.01
N THR A 250 -24.86 -20.92 10.94
CA THR A 250 -25.67 -22.14 11.02
C THR A 250 -24.85 -23.42 11.13
N ASN A 251 -23.52 -23.34 10.99
CA ASN A 251 -22.60 -24.49 11.05
C ASN A 251 -22.97 -25.59 10.03
N ASN A 252 -23.51 -25.20 8.87
CA ASN A 252 -24.09 -26.11 7.88
C ASN A 252 -23.15 -26.33 6.68
N ILE A 253 -22.83 -27.59 6.42
CA ILE A 253 -21.93 -28.04 5.35
C ILE A 253 -22.49 -27.70 3.95
N ALA A 254 -23.80 -27.64 3.78
CA ALA A 254 -24.41 -27.32 2.48
C ALA A 254 -24.05 -25.89 2.03
N TYR A 255 -24.10 -24.91 2.94
CA TYR A 255 -23.71 -23.53 2.63
C TYR A 255 -22.20 -23.39 2.42
N PHE A 256 -21.39 -24.17 3.14
CA PHE A 256 -19.95 -24.27 2.90
C PHE A 256 -19.63 -24.77 1.48
N LEU A 257 -20.25 -25.86 1.05
CA LEU A 257 -20.06 -26.41 -0.30
C LEU A 257 -20.57 -25.45 -1.38
N LEU A 258 -21.70 -24.77 -1.12
CA LEU A 258 -22.23 -23.75 -2.02
C LEU A 258 -21.25 -22.58 -2.16
N PHE A 259 -20.62 -22.12 -1.08
CA PHE A 259 -19.62 -21.06 -1.12
C PHE A 259 -18.41 -21.43 -2.01
N ILE A 260 -17.90 -22.66 -1.89
CA ILE A 260 -16.80 -23.16 -2.74
C ILE A 260 -17.24 -23.22 -4.20
N LEU A 261 -18.43 -23.78 -4.46
CA LEU A 261 -18.98 -23.91 -5.80
C LEU A 261 -19.10 -22.55 -6.50
N LEU A 262 -19.63 -21.53 -5.79
CA LEU A 262 -19.81 -20.19 -6.34
C LEU A 262 -18.47 -19.53 -6.73
N ASN A 263 -17.44 -19.65 -5.87
CA ASN A 263 -16.10 -19.15 -6.20
C ASN A 263 -15.48 -19.89 -7.39
N ALA A 264 -15.64 -21.21 -7.45
CA ALA A 264 -15.15 -22.03 -8.56
C ALA A 264 -15.84 -21.68 -9.88
N VAL A 265 -17.16 -21.44 -9.87
CA VAL A 265 -17.93 -21.00 -11.05
C VAL A 265 -17.44 -19.64 -11.53
N MET A 266 -17.20 -18.69 -10.63
CA MET A 266 -16.71 -17.36 -10.99
C MET A 266 -15.29 -17.40 -11.57
N ALA A 267 -14.39 -18.17 -10.98
CA ALA A 267 -13.04 -18.38 -11.54
C ALA A 267 -13.09 -19.09 -12.91
N GLY A 268 -13.99 -20.07 -13.07
CA GLY A 268 -14.24 -20.74 -14.34
C GLY A 268 -14.78 -19.80 -15.43
N LEU A 269 -15.67 -18.87 -15.06
CA LEU A 269 -16.18 -17.82 -15.96
C LEU A 269 -15.05 -16.90 -16.44
N LEU A 270 -14.15 -16.48 -15.55
CA LEU A 270 -12.96 -15.69 -15.93
C LEU A 270 -12.10 -16.45 -16.95
N PHE A 271 -11.81 -17.73 -16.71
CA PHE A 271 -11.02 -18.55 -17.61
C PHE A 271 -11.69 -18.69 -18.99
N PHE A 272 -13.00 -18.94 -19.01
CA PHE A 272 -13.78 -19.02 -20.24
C PHE A 272 -13.74 -17.71 -21.04
N LEU A 273 -13.96 -16.57 -20.38
CA LEU A 273 -13.88 -15.25 -21.01
C LEU A 273 -12.46 -14.94 -21.49
N GLY A 274 -11.44 -15.29 -20.70
CA GLY A 274 -10.03 -15.15 -21.06
C GLY A 274 -9.70 -15.91 -22.34
N SER A 275 -10.18 -17.16 -22.47
CA SER A 275 -9.94 -17.96 -23.67
C SER A 275 -10.49 -17.35 -24.96
N LYS A 276 -11.58 -16.58 -24.89
CA LYS A 276 -12.26 -15.99 -26.05
C LYS A 276 -11.88 -14.54 -26.33
N LEU A 277 -11.71 -13.74 -25.29
CA LEU A 277 -11.60 -12.28 -25.39
C LEU A 277 -10.16 -11.77 -25.26
N TYR A 278 -9.26 -12.54 -24.64
CA TYR A 278 -7.93 -12.04 -24.28
C TYR A 278 -7.11 -11.61 -25.50
N LEU A 279 -6.94 -12.50 -26.49
CA LEU A 279 -6.19 -12.19 -27.71
C LEU A 279 -6.77 -10.97 -28.45
N ARG A 280 -8.10 -10.90 -28.55
CA ARG A 280 -8.78 -9.77 -29.17
C ARG A 280 -8.44 -8.45 -28.47
N GLY A 281 -8.47 -8.44 -27.13
CA GLY A 281 -8.11 -7.27 -26.33
C GLY A 281 -6.65 -6.86 -26.53
N VAL A 282 -5.73 -7.83 -26.51
CA VAL A 282 -4.29 -7.60 -26.71
C VAL A 282 -4.01 -7.01 -28.10
N TYR A 283 -4.57 -7.58 -29.18
CA TYR A 283 -4.37 -7.08 -30.54
C TYR A 283 -4.93 -5.67 -30.75
N LEU A 284 -6.08 -5.36 -30.14
CA LEU A 284 -6.66 -4.01 -30.22
C LEU A 284 -5.75 -2.98 -29.54
N VAL A 285 -5.23 -3.29 -28.35
CA VAL A 285 -4.33 -2.39 -27.62
C VAL A 285 -3.02 -2.18 -28.38
N SER A 286 -2.40 -3.26 -28.90
CA SER A 286 -1.13 -3.17 -29.64
C SER A 286 -1.27 -2.49 -31.01
N SER A 287 -2.39 -2.66 -31.71
CA SER A 287 -2.67 -1.99 -32.99
C SER A 287 -2.89 -0.48 -32.85
N VAL A 288 -3.45 -0.02 -31.73
CA VAL A 288 -3.78 1.40 -31.49
C VAL A 288 -2.62 2.15 -30.84
N GLY A 289 -1.70 1.45 -30.15
CA GLY A 289 -0.46 1.99 -29.59
C GLY A 289 0.58 2.40 -30.63
N LYS A 290 0.45 1.93 -31.88
CA LYS A 290 1.26 2.35 -33.04
C LYS A 290 0.73 3.59 -33.77
N ALA A 291 -0.09 4.42 -33.11
CA ALA A 291 -0.22 5.80 -33.58
C ALA A 291 1.16 6.44 -33.41
N GLU A 292 1.87 6.60 -34.53
CA GLU A 292 3.20 7.19 -34.67
C GLU A 292 3.50 8.14 -33.51
N LYS A 293 4.48 7.78 -32.67
CA LYS A 293 5.21 8.82 -31.96
C LYS A 293 5.74 9.71 -33.08
N LYS A 294 5.08 10.84 -33.32
CA LYS A 294 5.75 11.99 -33.89
C LYS A 294 7.02 12.09 -33.07
N GLU A 295 8.17 11.89 -33.71
CA GLU A 295 9.42 12.33 -33.13
C GLU A 295 9.16 13.79 -32.81
N ASP A 296 8.93 14.09 -31.54
CA ASP A 296 8.97 15.46 -31.07
C ASP A 296 10.35 15.92 -31.48
N VAL A 297 10.43 16.76 -32.50
CA VAL A 297 11.65 17.44 -32.92
C VAL A 297 12.15 18.10 -31.65
N VAL A 298 13.14 17.47 -31.03
CA VAL A 298 13.67 17.88 -29.73
C VAL A 298 14.27 19.25 -29.98
N SER A 299 13.59 20.30 -29.52
CA SER A 299 14.02 21.67 -29.80
C SER A 299 15.45 21.88 -29.30
N ASP A 300 16.23 22.72 -29.98
CA ASP A 300 17.62 23.03 -29.60
C ASP A 300 17.75 23.53 -28.15
N ALA A 301 16.66 24.08 -27.58
CA ALA A 301 16.56 24.47 -26.17
C ALA A 301 16.67 23.28 -25.19
N ALA A 302 16.37 22.05 -25.62
CA ALA A 302 16.57 20.84 -24.83
C ALA A 302 18.05 20.46 -24.68
N TYR A 303 18.91 20.87 -25.63
CA TYR A 303 20.36 20.69 -25.59
C TYR A 303 21.11 21.82 -24.86
N ALA A 304 20.40 22.82 -24.33
CA ALA A 304 21.00 23.89 -23.55
C ALA A 304 21.77 23.31 -22.35
N LYS A 305 23.02 23.76 -22.15
CA LYS A 305 23.90 23.31 -21.06
C LYS A 305 23.23 23.53 -19.70
N LYS A 306 22.68 22.48 -19.11
CA LYS A 306 22.22 22.47 -17.71
C LYS A 306 23.37 22.02 -16.81
N SER A 307 23.43 22.55 -15.60
CA SER A 307 24.38 22.04 -14.61
C SER A 307 24.07 20.56 -14.33
N ILE A 308 25.12 19.74 -14.17
CA ILE A 308 25.01 18.28 -14.00
C ILE A 308 23.99 17.92 -12.90
N ARG A 309 24.03 18.64 -11.77
CA ARG A 309 23.11 18.40 -10.64
C ARG A 309 21.66 18.69 -10.99
N LYS A 310 21.39 19.80 -11.68
CA LYS A 310 20.04 20.19 -12.09
C LYS A 310 19.51 19.22 -13.16
N ALA A 311 20.34 18.85 -14.12
CA ALA A 311 19.96 17.90 -15.18
C ALA A 311 19.55 16.54 -14.60
N TYR A 312 20.35 15.97 -13.69
CA TYR A 312 20.06 14.70 -13.06
C TYR A 312 18.84 14.79 -12.12
N PHE A 313 18.69 15.88 -11.37
CA PHE A 313 17.49 16.10 -10.53
C PHE A 313 16.21 16.16 -11.37
N LEU A 314 16.22 16.91 -12.49
CA LEU A 314 15.08 16.95 -13.40
C LEU A 314 14.83 15.61 -14.09
N LYS A 315 15.88 14.81 -14.37
CA LYS A 315 15.73 13.45 -14.89
C LYS A 315 14.92 12.59 -13.92
N GLU A 316 15.30 12.57 -12.64
CA GLU A 316 14.60 11.81 -11.59
C GLU A 316 13.14 12.26 -11.42
N CYS A 317 12.89 13.57 -11.36
CA CYS A 317 11.53 14.09 -11.27
C CYS A 317 10.71 13.75 -12.52
N LYS A 318 11.34 13.77 -13.70
CA LYS A 318 10.68 13.40 -14.97
C LYS A 318 10.34 11.90 -15.00
N ILE A 319 11.16 11.01 -14.45
CA ILE A 319 10.84 9.58 -14.31
C ILE A 319 9.58 9.42 -13.44
N LEU A 320 9.55 10.07 -12.27
CA LEU A 320 8.40 10.01 -11.35
C LEU A 320 7.11 10.52 -12.00
N TYR A 321 7.18 11.59 -12.78
CA TYR A 321 5.97 12.17 -13.37
C TYR A 321 5.57 11.50 -14.68
N ARG A 322 6.51 11.09 -15.55
CA ARG A 322 6.21 10.52 -16.86
C ARG A 322 5.60 9.12 -16.74
N THR A 323 6.05 8.33 -15.77
CA THR A 323 5.55 6.97 -15.53
C THR A 323 4.30 7.01 -14.63
N PRO A 324 3.14 6.55 -15.11
CA PRO A 324 1.88 6.61 -14.35
C PRO A 324 1.94 5.89 -12.99
N ALA A 325 2.56 4.71 -12.94
CA ALA A 325 2.73 3.93 -11.72
C ALA A 325 3.45 4.74 -10.63
N TYR A 326 4.61 5.30 -10.95
CA TYR A 326 5.42 6.10 -10.02
C TYR A 326 4.70 7.39 -9.61
N ARG A 327 3.99 8.04 -10.54
CA ARG A 327 3.23 9.25 -10.23
C ARG A 327 2.20 8.98 -9.14
N LYS A 328 1.50 7.86 -9.21
CA LYS A 328 0.42 7.55 -8.26
C LYS A 328 0.94 7.05 -6.92
N TYR A 329 1.75 6.00 -6.95
CA TYR A 329 2.20 5.33 -5.73
C TYR A 329 3.31 6.07 -5.01
N CYS A 330 4.10 6.89 -5.71
CA CYS A 330 5.20 7.62 -5.09
C CYS A 330 4.86 9.10 -4.87
N VAL A 331 4.22 9.78 -5.83
CA VAL A 331 3.97 11.23 -5.71
C VAL A 331 2.59 11.52 -5.11
N MET A 332 1.52 10.99 -5.69
CA MET A 332 0.14 11.32 -5.27
C MET A 332 -0.22 10.78 -3.90
N VAL A 333 0.33 9.63 -3.49
CA VAL A 333 0.11 9.08 -2.13
C VAL A 333 0.46 10.09 -1.03
N ASN A 334 1.42 11.00 -1.28
CA ASN A 334 1.81 11.99 -0.28
C ASN A 334 0.72 13.03 0.01
N ILE A 335 -0.25 13.22 -0.90
CA ILE A 335 -1.37 14.16 -0.75
C ILE A 335 -2.39 13.63 0.26
N ILE A 336 -2.41 12.31 0.51
CA ILE A 336 -3.32 11.70 1.47
C ILE A 336 -3.08 12.25 2.88
N TRP A 337 -1.84 12.58 3.25
CA TRP A 337 -1.50 13.02 4.61
C TRP A 337 -2.11 14.38 5.02
N PRO A 338 -1.97 15.47 4.23
CA PRO A 338 -2.69 16.70 4.53
C PRO A 338 -4.20 16.53 4.56
N VAL A 339 -4.76 15.75 3.64
CA VAL A 339 -6.22 15.52 3.56
C VAL A 339 -6.70 14.78 4.80
N LEU A 340 -5.98 13.74 5.24
CA LEU A 340 -6.28 13.01 6.45
C LEU A 340 -6.18 13.92 7.68
N ALA A 341 -5.17 14.79 7.75
CA ALA A 341 -5.03 15.75 8.84
C ALA A 341 -6.24 16.68 8.93
N VAL A 342 -6.76 17.22 7.81
CA VAL A 342 -8.01 18.02 7.81
C VAL A 342 -9.22 17.17 8.21
N ALA A 343 -9.34 15.96 7.65
CA ALA A 343 -10.46 15.06 7.91
C ALA A 343 -10.60 14.74 9.40
N LEU A 344 -9.49 14.60 10.14
CA LEU A 344 -9.51 14.38 11.60
C LEU A 344 -10.25 15.49 12.37
N PHE A 345 -10.25 16.73 11.90
CA PHE A 345 -10.96 17.85 12.58
C PHE A 345 -12.38 18.09 12.05
N VAL A 346 -12.66 17.68 10.80
CA VAL A 346 -13.96 17.89 10.15
C VAL A 346 -14.93 16.75 10.42
N LEU A 347 -14.45 15.51 10.50
CA LEU A 347 -15.30 14.34 10.67
C LEU A 347 -15.97 14.33 12.05
N PRO A 348 -17.31 14.19 12.13
CA PRO A 348 -18.05 14.15 13.40
C PRO A 348 -17.52 13.08 14.38
N ALA A 349 -17.04 11.94 13.83
CA ALA A 349 -16.47 10.82 14.58
C ALA A 349 -15.31 11.22 15.50
N THR A 350 -14.42 12.09 15.00
CA THR A 350 -13.17 12.47 15.66
C THR A 350 -13.25 13.86 16.27
N LYS A 351 -14.22 14.69 15.85
CA LYS A 351 -14.40 16.08 16.30
C LYS A 351 -14.46 16.24 17.81
N ASN A 352 -15.18 15.36 18.53
CA ASN A 352 -15.29 15.42 19.99
C ASN A 352 -13.95 15.12 20.69
N PHE A 353 -13.18 14.16 20.15
CA PHE A 353 -11.85 13.85 20.66
C PHE A 353 -10.89 15.00 20.39
N MET A 354 -10.87 15.53 19.17
CA MET A 354 -9.96 16.61 18.78
C MET A 354 -10.26 17.91 19.55
N THR A 355 -11.53 18.28 19.74
CA THR A 355 -11.89 19.47 20.55
C THR A 355 -11.56 19.31 22.03
N SER A 356 -11.68 18.10 22.57
CA SER A 356 -11.25 17.82 23.95
C SER A 356 -9.73 17.89 24.09
N PHE A 357 -9.01 17.38 23.09
CA PHE A 357 -7.55 17.43 23.05
C PHE A 357 -7.03 18.87 22.87
N GLU A 358 -7.68 19.67 22.03
CA GLU A 358 -7.41 21.11 21.88
C GLU A 358 -7.56 21.87 23.21
N LYS A 359 -8.63 21.60 23.97
CA LYS A 359 -8.82 22.17 25.32
C LYS A 359 -7.75 21.73 26.32
N LEU A 360 -7.19 20.53 26.16
CA LEU A 360 -6.08 20.05 26.99
C LEU A 360 -4.77 20.77 26.61
N LEU A 361 -4.61 21.08 25.34
CA LEU A 361 -3.45 21.78 24.78
C LEU A 361 -3.45 23.26 25.18
N SER A 362 -4.59 23.93 25.13
CA SER A 362 -4.73 25.32 25.58
C SER A 362 -4.51 25.52 27.08
N LYS A 363 -4.69 24.47 27.89
CA LYS A 363 -4.36 24.46 29.32
C LYS A 363 -2.85 24.30 29.61
N GLY A 364 -2.02 24.07 28.59
CA GLY A 364 -0.56 23.99 28.74
C GLY A 364 -0.05 22.72 29.42
N PHE A 365 -0.78 21.60 29.33
CA PHE A 365 -0.30 20.34 29.86
C PHE A 365 0.90 19.81 29.05
N VAL A 366 2.01 19.52 29.72
CA VAL A 366 3.21 18.93 29.06
C VAL A 366 2.89 17.61 28.33
N ALA A 367 1.90 16.85 28.82
CA ALA A 367 1.45 15.61 28.18
C ALA A 367 0.83 15.84 26.79
N SER A 368 0.08 16.93 26.57
CA SER A 368 -0.54 17.21 25.26
C SER A 368 0.50 17.66 24.24
N ASP A 369 1.47 18.50 24.65
CA ASP A 369 2.61 18.88 23.80
C ASP A 369 3.43 17.65 23.35
N LEU A 370 3.66 16.71 24.27
CA LEU A 370 4.35 15.46 23.96
C LEU A 370 3.55 14.62 22.96
N ILE A 371 2.24 14.47 23.15
CA ILE A 371 1.39 13.72 22.21
C ILE A 371 1.46 14.34 20.81
N VAL A 372 1.48 15.67 20.68
CA VAL A 372 1.65 16.33 19.37
C VAL A 372 3.02 16.04 18.78
N LEU A 373 4.10 16.12 19.56
CA LEU A 373 5.44 15.74 19.10
C LEU A 373 5.46 14.30 18.57
N LEU A 374 4.87 13.36 19.31
CA LEU A 374 4.81 11.96 18.91
C LEU A 374 4.03 11.78 17.62
N LEU A 375 2.88 12.47 17.49
CA LEU A 375 2.06 12.44 16.29
C LEU A 375 2.83 12.99 15.07
N VAL A 376 3.54 14.11 15.23
CA VAL A 376 4.39 14.69 14.18
C VAL A 376 5.49 13.71 13.76
N LEU A 377 6.15 13.04 14.70
CA LEU A 377 7.19 12.05 14.41
C LEU A 377 6.62 10.85 13.65
N ILE A 378 5.49 10.29 14.11
CA ILE A 378 4.82 9.17 13.46
C ILE A 378 4.44 9.53 12.02
N ILE A 379 3.76 10.67 11.82
CA ILE A 379 3.38 11.12 10.48
C ILE A 379 4.62 11.33 9.61
N SER A 380 5.67 11.96 10.12
CA SER A 380 6.87 12.28 9.32
C SER A 380 7.62 11.02 8.87
N PHE A 381 7.82 10.05 9.76
CA PHE A 381 8.47 8.79 9.43
C PHE A 381 7.62 7.93 8.48
N PHE A 382 6.34 7.78 8.81
CA PHE A 382 5.43 6.90 8.09
C PHE A 382 5.07 7.45 6.71
N ALA A 383 4.79 8.75 6.59
CA ALA A 383 4.53 9.39 5.30
C ALA A 383 5.70 9.27 4.33
N THR A 384 6.93 9.42 4.84
CA THR A 384 8.15 9.27 4.03
C THR A 384 8.41 7.82 3.63
N ALA A 385 8.16 6.86 4.53
CA ALA A 385 8.39 5.45 4.22
C ALA A 385 7.38 4.89 3.23
N MET A 386 6.10 5.28 3.36
CA MET A 386 4.99 4.79 2.55
C MET A 386 5.14 5.14 1.07
N ASN A 387 5.66 6.32 0.75
CA ASN A 387 5.76 6.77 -0.65
C ASN A 387 6.85 6.07 -1.47
N SER A 388 7.71 5.29 -0.82
CA SER A 388 8.71 4.43 -1.46
C SER A 388 9.66 5.13 -2.45
N ILE A 389 9.74 6.47 -2.49
CA ILE A 389 10.58 7.22 -3.45
C ILE A 389 12.06 6.88 -3.24
N ALA A 390 12.48 6.86 -1.98
CA ALA A 390 13.85 6.55 -1.59
C ALA A 390 14.18 5.06 -1.70
N SER A 391 13.27 4.19 -1.26
CA SER A 391 13.47 2.73 -1.23
C SER A 391 13.32 2.03 -2.59
N THR A 392 13.08 2.79 -3.66
CA THR A 392 13.00 2.29 -5.04
C THR A 392 13.82 3.14 -6.02
N SER A 393 14.67 4.04 -5.53
CA SER A 393 15.42 5.00 -6.34
C SER A 393 16.34 4.41 -7.42
N PHE A 394 16.91 3.24 -7.17
CA PHE A 394 17.77 2.46 -8.05
C PHE A 394 16.95 1.36 -8.74
N THR A 395 16.01 0.73 -8.03
CA THR A 395 15.04 -0.22 -8.60
C THR A 395 14.29 0.38 -9.81
N ARG A 396 13.84 1.63 -9.72
CA ARG A 396 13.11 2.35 -10.80
C ARG A 396 13.92 2.57 -12.08
N GLU A 397 15.24 2.42 -12.03
CA GLU A 397 16.10 2.57 -13.20
C GLU A 397 16.17 1.28 -14.04
N GLY A 398 15.82 0.12 -13.45
CA GLY A 398 15.75 -1.17 -14.15
C GLY A 398 16.97 -1.45 -15.02
N ASP A 399 16.73 -1.76 -16.29
CA ASP A 399 17.77 -2.02 -17.31
C ASP A 399 18.77 -0.88 -17.50
N HIS A 400 18.37 0.37 -17.20
CA HIS A 400 19.24 1.54 -17.32
C HIS A 400 20.21 1.68 -16.13
N PHE A 401 20.16 0.79 -15.14
CA PHE A 401 21.07 0.81 -14.00
C PHE A 401 22.55 0.69 -14.43
N SER A 402 22.83 -0.13 -15.46
CA SER A 402 24.18 -0.25 -16.05
C SER A 402 24.70 1.10 -16.55
N PHE A 403 23.86 1.90 -17.21
CA PHE A 403 24.26 3.23 -17.68
C PHE A 403 24.64 4.19 -16.53
N ILE A 404 23.96 4.10 -15.39
CA ILE A 404 24.22 4.97 -14.23
C ILE A 404 25.60 4.70 -13.63
N LYS A 405 26.09 3.45 -13.72
CA LYS A 405 27.44 3.08 -13.29
C LYS A 405 28.52 3.74 -14.16
N TYR A 406 28.28 3.89 -15.46
CA TYR A 406 29.23 4.48 -16.41
C TYR A 406 29.08 5.99 -16.59
N ALA A 407 27.99 6.59 -16.08
CA ALA A 407 27.78 8.02 -16.18
C ALA A 407 28.94 8.79 -15.51
N PRO A 408 29.49 9.85 -16.15
CA PRO A 408 30.63 10.62 -15.64
C PRO A 408 30.23 11.57 -14.49
N VAL A 409 29.57 11.04 -13.47
CA VAL A 409 29.07 11.76 -12.30
C VAL A 409 29.46 10.97 -11.06
N SER A 410 30.14 11.62 -10.12
CA SER A 410 30.52 10.99 -8.84
C SER A 410 29.31 10.37 -8.11
N TYR A 411 29.46 9.15 -7.60
CA TYR A 411 28.40 8.44 -6.85
C TYR A 411 27.83 9.26 -5.70
N ARG A 412 28.68 10.01 -4.96
CA ARG A 412 28.21 10.89 -3.88
C ARG A 412 27.22 11.94 -4.37
N THR A 413 27.43 12.46 -5.58
CA THR A 413 26.53 13.43 -6.20
C THR A 413 25.24 12.75 -6.68
N GLN A 414 25.33 11.53 -7.24
CA GLN A 414 24.15 10.76 -7.65
C GLN A 414 23.25 10.44 -6.44
N ILE A 415 23.82 9.91 -5.35
CA ILE A 415 23.10 9.61 -4.10
C ILE A 415 22.45 10.87 -3.52
N GLY A 416 23.19 11.98 -3.48
CA GLY A 416 22.68 13.24 -2.96
C GLY A 416 21.50 13.80 -3.77
N ILE A 417 21.50 13.58 -5.10
CA ILE A 417 20.41 14.01 -5.96
C ILE A 417 19.19 13.11 -5.78
N LYS A 418 19.36 11.79 -5.76
CA LYS A 418 18.26 10.85 -5.48
C LYS A 418 17.63 11.09 -4.10
N ALA A 419 18.45 11.38 -3.08
CA ALA A 419 17.98 11.82 -1.78
C ALA A 419 17.20 13.15 -1.88
N GLY A 420 17.74 14.13 -2.59
CA GLY A 420 17.09 15.43 -2.80
C GLY A 420 15.69 15.32 -3.40
N VAL A 421 15.48 14.38 -4.33
CA VAL A 421 14.16 14.13 -4.92
C VAL A 421 13.17 13.66 -3.85
N SER A 422 13.54 12.65 -3.06
CA SER A 422 12.72 12.17 -1.95
C SER A 422 12.44 13.27 -0.91
N LEU A 423 13.43 14.09 -0.58
CA LEU A 423 13.30 15.20 0.37
C LEU A 423 12.35 16.29 -0.13
N VAL A 424 12.36 16.60 -1.43
CA VAL A 424 11.45 17.61 -1.99
C VAL A 424 10.01 17.10 -1.94
N TYR A 425 9.75 15.88 -2.41
CA TYR A 425 8.39 15.35 -2.42
C TYR A 425 7.87 15.08 -1.01
N SER A 426 8.60 14.31 -0.19
CA SER A 426 8.16 13.94 1.17
C SER A 426 8.23 15.11 2.14
N GLY A 427 9.28 15.94 2.04
CA GLY A 427 9.51 17.04 2.97
C GLY A 427 8.48 18.16 2.82
N ILE A 428 8.13 18.53 1.58
CA ILE A 428 7.07 19.53 1.35
C ILE A 428 5.74 19.04 1.88
N THR A 429 5.36 17.78 1.60
CA THR A 429 4.05 17.26 2.03
C THR A 429 3.96 17.06 3.53
N VAL A 430 5.04 16.60 4.18
CA VAL A 430 5.11 16.53 5.65
C VAL A 430 5.04 17.91 6.26
N ALA A 431 5.76 18.90 5.71
CA ALA A 431 5.69 20.28 6.20
C ALA A 431 4.27 20.86 6.08
N VAL A 432 3.60 20.67 4.94
CA VAL A 432 2.21 21.08 4.74
C VAL A 432 1.28 20.39 5.73
N THR A 433 1.46 19.08 5.96
CA THR A 433 0.65 18.31 6.92
C THR A 433 0.81 18.84 8.35
N ILE A 434 2.05 19.14 8.76
CA ILE A 434 2.35 19.71 10.07
C ILE A 434 1.74 21.11 10.20
N ILE A 435 1.85 21.96 9.18
CA ILE A 435 1.27 23.31 9.19
C ILE A 435 -0.26 23.23 9.35
N VAL A 436 -0.92 22.38 8.58
CA VAL A 436 -2.38 22.15 8.68
C VAL A 436 -2.76 21.70 10.09
N LEU A 437 -2.05 20.71 10.63
CA LEU A 437 -2.30 20.18 11.97
C LEU A 437 -2.12 21.25 13.04
N CYS A 438 -1.04 22.04 12.98
CA CYS A 438 -0.78 23.12 13.91
C CYS A 438 -1.82 24.25 13.85
N ILE A 439 -2.31 24.60 12.65
CA ILE A 439 -3.38 25.58 12.46
C ILE A 439 -4.68 25.09 13.09
N CYS A 440 -5.07 23.84 12.81
CA CYS A 440 -6.29 23.25 13.36
C CYS A 440 -6.26 23.12 14.89
N MET A 441 -5.07 23.06 15.50
CA MET A 441 -4.86 22.89 16.94
C MET A 441 -4.53 24.19 17.69
N HIS A 442 -4.49 25.33 17.00
CA HIS A 442 -4.14 26.63 17.58
C HIS A 442 -2.80 26.65 18.35
N ILE A 443 -1.78 25.99 17.79
CA ILE A 443 -0.45 25.86 18.42
C ILE A 443 0.39 27.14 18.25
N ASN A 444 1.16 27.49 19.29
CA ASN A 444 2.10 28.62 19.26
C ASN A 444 3.15 28.50 18.14
N VAL A 445 3.43 29.63 17.47
CA VAL A 445 4.35 29.72 16.31
C VAL A 445 5.74 29.11 16.56
N PRO A 446 6.42 29.31 17.73
CA PRO A 446 7.72 28.70 17.99
C PRO A 446 7.68 27.17 17.97
N SER A 447 6.62 26.56 18.49
CA SER A 447 6.42 25.11 18.47
C SER A 447 6.18 24.58 17.06
N VAL A 448 5.51 25.36 16.20
CA VAL A 448 5.31 25.01 14.78
C VAL A 448 6.65 24.93 14.05
N ILE A 449 7.53 25.92 14.25
CA ILE A 449 8.87 25.93 13.64
C ILE A 449 9.65 24.70 14.11
N TYR A 450 9.60 24.39 15.40
CA TYR A 450 10.22 23.20 15.97
C TYR A 450 9.69 21.91 15.32
N PHE A 451 8.36 21.76 15.18
CA PHE A 451 7.75 20.58 14.56
C PHE A 451 8.12 20.43 13.07
N ILE A 452 8.24 21.52 12.32
CA ILE A 452 8.73 21.47 10.94
C ILE A 452 10.18 20.98 10.89
N VAL A 453 11.05 21.44 11.79
CA VAL A 453 12.46 21.03 11.84
C VAL A 453 12.59 19.55 12.22
N ILE A 454 11.88 19.10 13.26
CA ILE A 454 11.95 17.69 13.70
C ILE A 454 11.32 16.75 12.66
N GLY A 455 10.24 17.18 12.01
CA GLY A 455 9.61 16.44 10.91
C GLY A 455 10.55 16.32 9.72
N PHE A 456 11.21 17.41 9.32
CA PHE A 456 12.20 17.39 8.24
C PHE A 456 13.40 16.48 8.56
N LEU A 457 13.93 16.51 9.79
CA LEU A 457 14.98 15.58 10.22
C LEU A 457 14.53 14.11 10.12
N SER A 458 13.29 13.82 10.48
CA SER A 458 12.70 12.49 10.37
C SER A 458 12.60 12.04 8.90
N VAL A 459 12.18 12.93 8.00
CA VAL A 459 12.13 12.69 6.55
C VAL A 459 13.54 12.39 6.00
N VAL A 460 14.56 13.16 6.44
CA VAL A 460 15.95 12.94 6.03
C VAL A 460 16.45 11.58 6.50
N CYS A 461 16.24 11.25 7.77
CA CYS A 461 16.60 9.96 8.35
C CYS A 461 16.01 8.79 7.55
N CYS A 462 14.68 8.81 7.34
CA CYS A 462 13.96 7.78 6.60
C CYS A 462 14.41 7.68 5.13
N THR A 463 14.67 8.81 4.47
CA THR A 463 15.16 8.84 3.08
C THR A 463 16.51 8.13 2.93
N TYR A 464 17.47 8.37 3.83
CA TYR A 464 18.78 7.71 3.73
C TYR A 464 18.75 6.23 4.11
N ILE A 465 17.85 5.82 5.02
CA ILE A 465 17.59 4.39 5.30
C ILE A 465 17.04 3.72 4.04
N GLY A 466 16.01 4.30 3.41
CA GLY A 466 15.41 3.75 2.19
C GLY A 466 16.41 3.63 1.04
N LEU A 467 17.21 4.68 0.79
CA LEU A 467 18.27 4.65 -0.23
C LEU A 467 19.33 3.59 0.05
N TRP A 468 19.67 3.39 1.34
CA TRP A 468 20.64 2.38 1.74
C TRP A 468 20.13 0.97 1.47
N LEU A 469 18.87 0.67 1.83
CA LEU A 469 18.24 -0.62 1.55
C LEU A 469 18.22 -0.91 0.05
N ASP A 470 17.71 0.03 -0.73
CA ASP A 470 17.57 -0.12 -2.19
C ASP A 470 18.91 -0.26 -2.91
N ALA A 471 19.96 0.44 -2.47
CA ALA A 471 21.29 0.29 -3.05
C ALA A 471 21.97 -1.05 -2.74
N THR A 472 21.58 -1.73 -1.66
CA THR A 472 22.24 -2.99 -1.24
C THR A 472 21.76 -4.21 -2.02
N HIS A 473 20.51 -4.17 -2.49
CA HIS A 473 19.89 -5.21 -3.33
C HIS A 473 18.72 -4.60 -4.13
N PRO A 474 19.00 -3.85 -5.20
CA PRO A 474 17.95 -3.27 -6.03
C PRO A 474 17.20 -4.35 -6.80
N LYS A 475 15.88 -4.25 -6.91
CA LYS A 475 15.08 -5.13 -7.78
C LYS A 475 15.16 -4.60 -9.21
N LEU A 476 16.15 -5.04 -9.99
CA LEU A 476 16.38 -4.53 -11.34
C LEU A 476 15.53 -5.22 -12.41
N ASN A 477 15.22 -6.50 -12.22
CA ASN A 477 14.40 -7.28 -13.13
C ASN A 477 12.93 -7.13 -12.74
N TRP A 478 12.17 -6.41 -13.56
CA TRP A 478 10.73 -6.27 -13.43
C TRP A 478 10.12 -6.10 -14.83
N GLU A 479 8.94 -6.67 -15.06
CA GLU A 479 8.27 -6.68 -16.37
C GLU A 479 7.33 -5.49 -16.59
N ASP A 480 6.84 -4.92 -15.50
CA ASP A 480 5.95 -3.77 -15.47
C ASP A 480 6.39 -2.78 -14.39
N GLU A 481 6.14 -1.48 -14.60
CA GLU A 481 6.59 -0.45 -13.64
C GLU A 481 5.92 -0.59 -12.26
N TYR A 482 4.81 -1.34 -12.21
CA TYR A 482 4.15 -1.72 -10.97
C TYR A 482 4.92 -2.79 -10.22
N GLY A 483 5.46 -3.80 -10.92
CA GLY A 483 6.34 -4.83 -10.35
C GLY A 483 7.64 -4.27 -9.76
N ALA A 484 8.08 -3.08 -10.18
CA ALA A 484 9.22 -2.38 -9.56
C ALA A 484 8.91 -1.89 -8.12
N LEU A 485 7.66 -1.50 -7.87
CA LEU A 485 7.19 -1.04 -6.56
C LEU A 485 6.62 -2.19 -5.73
N ARG A 486 5.90 -3.10 -6.38
CA ARG A 486 5.18 -4.22 -5.77
C ARG A 486 6.10 -5.41 -5.53
N GLY A 487 5.94 -6.06 -4.38
CA GLY A 487 6.84 -7.14 -3.97
C GLY A 487 8.29 -6.68 -3.75
N ASN A 488 8.51 -5.36 -3.66
CA ASN A 488 9.82 -4.81 -3.34
C ASN A 488 10.02 -4.85 -1.82
N LEU A 489 10.85 -5.80 -1.38
CA LEU A 489 11.15 -6.01 0.03
C LEU A 489 11.84 -4.78 0.66
N ASN A 490 12.59 -3.99 -0.13
CA ASN A 490 13.25 -2.79 0.39
C ASN A 490 12.24 -1.72 0.83
N ALA A 491 11.14 -1.56 0.10
CA ALA A 491 10.07 -0.64 0.48
C ALA A 491 9.37 -1.12 1.77
N PHE A 492 9.09 -2.42 1.86
CA PHE A 492 8.49 -3.03 3.05
C PHE A 492 9.40 -2.90 4.29
N PHE A 493 10.70 -3.17 4.16
CA PHE A 493 11.65 -3.01 5.26
C PHE A 493 11.86 -1.56 5.67
N ASN A 494 11.86 -0.61 4.72
CA ASN A 494 11.93 0.81 5.05
C ASN A 494 10.72 1.23 5.91
N MET A 495 9.53 0.75 5.58
CA MET A 495 8.33 0.97 6.38
C MET A 495 8.44 0.35 7.79
N ALA A 496 8.94 -0.88 7.90
CA ALA A 496 9.13 -1.56 9.20
C ALA A 496 10.12 -0.83 10.09
N ILE A 497 11.26 -0.41 9.53
CA ILE A 497 12.26 0.36 10.26
C ILE A 497 11.68 1.72 10.68
N ALA A 498 10.94 2.41 9.81
CA ALA A 498 10.32 3.69 10.14
C ALA A 498 9.34 3.57 11.31
N ILE A 499 8.50 2.52 11.32
CA ILE A 499 7.57 2.24 12.42
C ILE A 499 8.33 1.93 13.71
N LEU A 500 9.32 1.04 13.67
CA LEU A 500 10.11 0.71 14.85
C LEU A 500 10.87 1.92 15.41
N VAL A 501 11.49 2.73 14.55
CA VAL A 501 12.17 3.97 14.96
C VAL A 501 11.17 4.94 15.59
N SER A 502 9.99 5.13 14.99
CA SER A 502 8.95 5.98 15.57
C SER A 502 8.47 5.44 16.92
N MET A 503 8.31 4.13 17.09
CA MET A 503 7.87 3.50 18.34
C MET A 503 8.92 3.65 19.44
N ILE A 504 10.20 3.44 19.14
CA ILE A 504 11.31 3.66 20.08
C ILE A 504 11.35 5.14 20.47
N LEU A 505 11.27 6.06 19.50
CA LEU A 505 11.22 7.49 19.78
C LEU A 505 10.01 7.84 20.64
N CYS A 506 8.84 7.24 20.41
CA CYS A 506 7.65 7.46 21.25
C CYS A 506 7.83 6.93 22.67
N GLY A 507 8.35 5.71 22.81
CA GLY A 507 8.60 5.08 24.11
C GLY A 507 9.62 5.85 24.94
N VAL A 508 10.71 6.32 24.33
CA VAL A 508 11.70 7.18 24.98
C VAL A 508 11.05 8.48 25.47
N GLY A 509 10.17 9.09 24.68
CA GLY A 509 9.46 10.32 25.06
C GLY A 509 8.53 10.13 26.23
N PHE A 510 7.76 9.04 26.20
CA PHE A 510 6.89 8.67 27.30
C PHE A 510 7.68 8.40 28.59
N CYS A 511 8.80 7.69 28.51
CA CYS A 511 9.68 7.44 29.66
C CYS A 511 10.27 8.74 30.21
N LEU A 512 10.81 9.62 29.35
CA LEU A 512 11.36 10.92 29.76
C LEU A 512 10.29 11.79 30.44
N PHE A 513 9.06 11.76 29.93
CA PHE A 513 7.94 12.47 30.56
C PHE A 513 7.62 11.90 31.94
N LYS A 514 7.46 10.58 32.05
CA LYS A 514 7.04 9.90 33.28
C LYS A 514 8.07 10.01 34.40
N PHE A 515 9.37 9.91 34.09
CA PHE A 515 10.43 9.87 35.09
C PHE A 515 11.01 11.24 35.43
N THR A 516 11.07 12.17 34.49
CA THR A 516 11.88 13.38 34.66
C THR A 516 11.06 14.65 34.90
N LYS A 517 9.73 14.63 34.70
CA LYS A 517 8.80 15.79 34.87
C LYS A 517 9.35 17.11 34.30
N MET A 518 10.07 17.02 33.18
CA MET A 518 10.74 18.13 32.53
C MET A 518 9.75 19.00 31.75
N ASP A 519 10.06 20.29 31.59
CA ASP A 519 9.31 21.19 30.72
C ASP A 519 9.32 20.73 29.25
N SER A 520 8.24 21.01 28.52
CA SER A 520 8.06 20.62 27.11
C SER A 520 9.24 21.05 26.22
N PHE A 521 9.74 22.27 26.41
CA PHE A 521 10.86 22.81 25.61
C PHE A 521 12.18 22.08 25.84
N MET A 522 12.43 21.56 27.04
CA MET A 522 13.65 20.81 27.32
C MET A 522 13.58 19.42 26.68
N ILE A 523 12.41 18.78 26.72
CA ILE A 523 12.17 17.54 25.98
C ILE A 523 12.39 17.78 24.48
N PHE A 524 11.84 18.87 23.94
CA PHE A 524 12.01 19.25 22.53
C PHE A 524 13.49 19.43 22.15
N ALA A 525 14.28 20.10 22.98
CA ALA A 525 15.72 20.27 22.75
C ALA A 525 16.46 18.91 22.72
N ILE A 526 16.16 18.00 23.67
CA ILE A 526 16.74 16.66 23.71
C ILE A 526 16.44 15.89 22.43
N TYR A 527 15.18 15.91 21.96
CA TYR A 527 14.78 15.25 20.72
C TYR A 527 15.51 15.80 19.50
N LEU A 528 15.68 17.12 19.42
CA LEU A 528 16.35 17.76 18.29
C LEU A 528 17.83 17.35 18.24
N VAL A 529 18.50 17.30 19.40
CA VAL A 529 19.91 16.85 19.48
C VAL A 529 20.03 15.37 19.11
N ILE A 530 19.20 14.50 19.70
CA ILE A 530 19.24 13.06 19.42
C ILE A 530 18.96 12.79 17.94
N LEU A 531 17.85 13.33 17.40
CA LEU A 531 17.46 13.09 16.02
C LEU A 531 18.46 13.72 15.05
N GLY A 532 19.03 14.87 15.37
CA GLY A 532 20.11 15.50 14.59
C GLY A 532 21.37 14.63 14.51
N LEU A 533 21.82 14.09 15.65
CA LEU A 533 22.99 13.20 15.72
C LEU A 533 22.74 11.88 14.98
N VAL A 534 21.56 11.27 15.19
CA VAL A 534 21.14 10.04 14.52
C VAL A 534 21.08 10.24 13.01
N THR A 535 20.44 11.31 12.55
CA THR A 535 20.34 11.65 11.11
C THR A 535 21.72 11.88 10.50
N TYR A 536 22.62 12.57 11.20
CA TYR A 536 23.99 12.77 10.74
C TYR A 536 24.76 11.45 10.59
N ARG A 537 24.67 10.56 11.59
CA ARG A 537 25.31 9.24 11.59
C ARG A 537 24.76 8.34 10.49
N ILE A 538 23.45 8.28 10.32
CA ILE A 538 22.77 7.50 9.29
C ILE A 538 23.17 8.01 7.90
N ARG A 539 23.11 9.32 7.67
CA ARG A 539 23.52 9.91 6.38
C ARG A 539 24.96 9.56 6.03
N ARG A 540 25.90 9.72 6.99
CA ARG A 540 27.31 9.41 6.76
C ARG A 540 27.51 7.93 6.43
N SER A 541 26.87 7.05 7.19
CA SER A 541 26.98 5.59 7.01
C SER A 541 26.36 5.15 5.69
N ALA A 542 25.14 5.60 5.39
CA ALA A 542 24.43 5.31 4.15
C ALA A 542 25.27 5.67 2.92
N ILE A 543 25.85 6.88 2.86
CA ILE A 543 26.68 7.30 1.71
C ILE A 543 27.89 6.37 1.52
N ILE A 544 28.55 5.95 2.60
CA ILE A 544 29.72 5.06 2.52
C ILE A 544 29.30 3.67 2.02
N TYR A 545 28.24 3.11 2.59
CA TYR A 545 27.75 1.77 2.23
C TYR A 545 27.19 1.74 0.80
N ILE A 546 26.37 2.73 0.41
CA ILE A 546 25.82 2.82 -0.94
C ILE A 546 26.95 2.91 -1.97
N LYS A 547 27.97 3.74 -1.73
CA LYS A 547 29.13 3.85 -2.61
C LYS A 547 29.84 2.50 -2.77
N LYS A 548 30.03 1.77 -1.66
CA LYS A 548 30.67 0.46 -1.65
C LYS A 548 29.83 -0.60 -2.37
N SER A 549 28.50 -0.60 -2.21
CA SER A 549 27.63 -1.57 -2.88
C SER A 549 27.65 -1.34 -4.39
N ILE A 550 27.41 -0.10 -4.84
CA ILE A 550 27.38 0.23 -6.27
C ILE A 550 28.74 -0.06 -6.94
N SER A 551 29.86 0.14 -6.23
CA SER A 551 31.19 -0.19 -6.76
C SER A 551 31.50 -1.69 -6.76
N ASN A 552 30.99 -2.45 -5.79
CA ASN A 552 31.30 -3.86 -5.61
C ASN A 552 30.36 -4.80 -6.37
N ASP A 553 29.15 -4.36 -6.72
CA ASP A 553 28.20 -5.08 -7.59
C ASP A 553 28.65 -5.01 -9.08
N LEU A 554 29.95 -5.18 -9.30
CA LEU A 554 30.63 -5.47 -10.56
C LEU A 554 30.43 -6.95 -10.98
N TYR A 555 29.64 -7.72 -10.23
CA TYR A 555 29.33 -9.11 -10.54
C TYR A 555 27.96 -9.23 -11.20
N VAL A 556 28.03 -9.57 -12.49
CA VAL A 556 27.19 -10.51 -13.26
C VAL A 556 25.69 -10.27 -13.27
#